data_AF-B7RI45-F1
#
_entry.id   AF-B7RI45-F1
#
_cell.length_a   1.000
_cell.length_b   1.000
_cell.length_c   1.000
_cell.angle_alpha   90.00
_cell.angle_beta   90.00
_cell.angle_gamma   90.00
#
_symmetry.space_group_name_H-M   'P 1'
#
loop_
_entity.id
_entity.type
_entity.pdbx_description
1 polymer ?
#
loop_
_entity_poly.entity_id
_entity_poly.type
_entity_poly.pdbx_seq_one_letter_code
_entity_poly.pdbx_strand_id
1 'polypeptide(L)'
;MIKIHHLNRSRSHRILWLLEEIGQPYDVIPYKRDAKTNLAPPELKLVHPLGKSPMLEIDGTLVAESAAITEVLCNRFAPELIPNRDSAAYLQHLELMHFAEGSAMTPILLNLYVSRLGEAGAPLHPRITDELHNHFSYMDSLVRPSGHFVQDSLSAADIMLSFPAEIAMRGGDGAAKYPALAGFVEMIQARPAYARATERGAMNG
;
A
#
# COMPACT_ATOMS: atom_id res chain seq x y z
N MET A 1 -16.07 16.85 2.34
CA MET A 1 -15.02 17.02 1.29
C MET A 1 -13.82 16.17 1.71
N ILE A 2 -13.27 15.38 0.78
CA ILE A 2 -12.15 14.48 1.07
C ILE A 2 -10.84 15.18 0.72
N LYS A 3 -9.85 15.15 1.63
CA LYS A 3 -8.48 15.59 1.36
C LYS A 3 -7.50 14.48 1.72
N ILE A 4 -6.51 14.24 0.87
CA ILE A 4 -5.48 13.21 1.07
C ILE A 4 -4.11 13.86 1.18
N HIS A 5 -3.46 13.67 2.34
CA HIS A 5 -2.09 14.09 2.57
C HIS A 5 -1.13 13.10 1.92
N HIS A 6 -0.67 13.43 0.71
CA HIS A 6 0.12 12.54 -0.14
C HIS A 6 1.61 12.86 -0.05
N LEU A 7 2.41 11.91 0.45
CA LEU A 7 3.87 11.96 0.33
C LEU A 7 4.33 11.20 -0.92
N ASN A 8 5.20 11.80 -1.73
CA ASN A 8 5.75 11.14 -2.90
C ASN A 8 6.52 9.84 -2.54
N ARG A 9 6.46 8.84 -3.41
CA ARG A 9 7.09 7.51 -3.22
C ARG A 9 6.73 6.91 -1.86
N SER A 10 5.44 6.90 -1.54
CA SER A 10 4.95 6.39 -0.25
C SER A 10 3.69 5.55 -0.40
N ARG A 11 3.28 4.96 0.72
CA ARG A 11 2.07 4.16 0.86
C ARG A 11 0.78 4.93 0.61
N SER A 12 0.82 6.26 0.46
CA SER A 12 -0.36 7.05 0.12
C SER A 12 -0.86 6.81 -1.30
N HIS A 13 -0.04 6.26 -2.19
CA HIS A 13 -0.46 5.96 -3.56
C HIS A 13 -1.66 5.00 -3.60
N ARG A 14 -1.69 3.96 -2.75
CA ARG A 14 -2.84 3.03 -2.71
C ARG A 14 -4.16 3.71 -2.32
N ILE A 15 -4.11 4.78 -1.53
CA ILE A 15 -5.31 5.55 -1.16
C ILE A 15 -5.76 6.44 -2.31
N LEU A 16 -4.83 7.05 -3.05
CA LEU A 16 -5.17 7.74 -4.31
C LEU A 16 -5.82 6.76 -5.29
N TRP A 17 -5.24 5.57 -5.45
CA TRP A 17 -5.79 4.54 -6.31
C TRP A 17 -7.20 4.12 -5.87
N LEU A 18 -7.42 3.85 -4.57
CA LEU A 18 -8.76 3.56 -4.05
C LEU A 18 -9.75 4.68 -4.35
N LEU A 19 -9.40 5.94 -4.08
CA LEU A 19 -10.27 7.10 -4.35
C LEU A 19 -10.68 7.20 -5.82
N GLU A 20 -9.74 6.90 -6.73
CA GLU A 20 -9.99 6.86 -8.18
C GLU A 20 -10.84 5.66 -8.63
N GLU A 21 -10.75 4.50 -7.95
CA GLU A 21 -11.61 3.33 -8.19
C GLU A 21 -13.05 3.59 -7.74
N ILE A 22 -13.24 4.19 -6.56
CA ILE A 22 -14.57 4.47 -6.00
C ILE A 22 -15.20 5.76 -6.55
N GLY A 23 -14.48 6.48 -7.43
CA GLY A 23 -14.96 7.69 -8.10
C GLY A 23 -15.29 8.85 -7.16
N GLN A 24 -14.71 8.90 -5.96
CA GLN A 24 -14.97 10.00 -5.02
C GLN A 24 -14.16 11.24 -5.39
N PRO A 25 -14.75 12.44 -5.36
CA PRO A 25 -14.00 13.67 -5.54
C PRO A 25 -13.11 13.95 -4.31
N TYR A 26 -11.85 14.29 -4.55
CA TYR A 26 -10.89 14.58 -3.48
C TYR A 26 -9.85 15.62 -3.90
N ASP A 27 -9.29 16.32 -2.90
CA ASP A 27 -8.14 17.20 -3.06
C ASP A 27 -6.87 16.52 -2.58
N VAL A 28 -5.77 16.69 -3.32
CA VAL A 28 -4.44 16.23 -2.92
C VAL A 28 -3.71 17.34 -2.19
N ILE A 29 -3.27 17.09 -0.97
CA ILE A 29 -2.31 17.93 -0.25
C ILE A 29 -0.94 17.27 -0.38
N PRO A 30 -0.05 17.78 -1.25
CA PRO A 30 1.20 17.10 -1.53
C PRO A 30 2.31 17.43 -0.53
N TYR A 31 3.18 16.45 -0.35
CA TYR A 31 4.42 16.55 0.40
C TYR A 31 5.54 15.87 -0.38
N LYS A 32 6.73 16.47 -0.34
CA LYS A 32 7.92 15.92 -0.97
C LYS A 32 8.90 15.46 0.08
N ARG A 33 9.47 14.28 -0.13
CA ARG A 33 10.63 13.82 0.64
C ARG A 33 11.80 14.76 0.40
N ASP A 34 12.59 14.99 1.45
CA ASP A 34 13.85 15.72 1.33
C ASP A 34 14.79 14.99 0.36
N ALA A 35 15.35 15.72 -0.60
CA ALA A 35 16.11 15.13 -1.70
C ALA A 35 17.43 14.47 -1.25
N LYS A 36 17.96 14.86 -0.08
CA LYS A 36 19.23 14.33 0.44
C LYS A 36 19.03 13.13 1.37
N THR A 37 18.10 13.25 2.30
CA THR A 37 17.85 12.27 3.38
C THR A 37 16.74 11.28 3.03
N ASN A 38 15.93 11.60 2.02
CA ASN A 38 14.73 10.86 1.61
C ASN A 38 13.68 10.72 2.75
N LEU A 39 13.76 11.60 3.76
CA LEU A 39 12.83 11.64 4.89
C LEU A 39 11.60 12.47 4.57
N ALA A 40 10.52 12.19 5.29
CA ALA A 40 9.29 12.96 5.20
C ALA A 40 9.50 14.37 5.79
N PRO A 41 8.89 15.41 5.21
CA PRO A 41 9.16 16.79 5.61
C PRO A 41 8.42 17.14 6.93
N PRO A 42 8.94 18.08 7.73
CA PRO A 42 8.44 18.37 9.09
C PRO A 42 6.99 18.89 9.11
N GLU A 43 6.49 19.47 8.03
CA GLU A 43 5.12 19.99 7.87
C GLU A 43 4.06 18.89 8.06
N LEU A 44 4.39 17.62 7.79
CA LEU A 44 3.48 16.51 8.09
C LEU A 44 3.19 16.37 9.59
N LYS A 45 4.11 16.81 10.47
CA LYS A 45 3.89 16.81 11.92
C LYS A 45 2.87 17.84 12.38
N LEU A 46 2.60 18.86 11.56
CA LEU A 46 1.54 19.84 11.82
C LEU A 46 0.15 19.23 11.62
N VAL A 47 0.05 18.16 10.82
CA VAL A 47 -1.20 17.42 10.58
C VAL A 47 -1.38 16.29 11.59
N HIS A 48 -0.34 15.47 11.80
CA HIS A 48 -0.36 14.39 12.78
C HIS A 48 1.01 14.21 13.46
N PRO A 49 1.09 14.02 14.80
CA PRO A 49 2.36 14.01 15.53
C PRO A 49 3.43 13.05 15.01
N LEU A 50 3.03 11.91 14.42
CA LEU A 50 3.96 10.94 13.84
C LEU A 50 4.62 11.39 12.53
N GLY A 51 4.06 12.39 11.83
CA GLY A 51 4.59 12.90 10.57
C GLY A 51 4.65 11.84 9.46
N LYS A 52 3.65 10.95 9.38
CA LYS A 52 3.55 9.87 8.40
C LYS A 52 2.43 10.14 7.40
N SER A 53 2.49 9.46 6.27
CA SER A 53 1.50 9.48 5.19
C SER A 53 1.20 8.03 4.79
N PRO A 54 -0.05 7.69 4.39
CA PRO A 54 -1.20 8.58 4.17
C PRO A 54 -1.90 9.07 5.44
N MET A 55 -2.60 10.20 5.30
CA MET A 55 -3.65 10.67 6.19
C MET A 55 -4.79 11.22 5.34
N LEU A 56 -6.03 10.97 5.74
CA LEU A 56 -7.23 11.40 5.04
C LEU A 56 -8.04 12.34 5.94
N GLU A 57 -8.38 13.53 5.48
CA GLU A 57 -9.45 14.32 6.09
C GLU A 57 -10.76 13.98 5.37
N ILE A 58 -11.78 13.58 6.13
CA ILE A 58 -13.13 13.37 5.63
C ILE A 58 -14.13 14.02 6.59
N ASP A 59 -14.93 14.95 6.06
CA ASP A 59 -15.94 15.72 6.80
C ASP A 59 -15.40 16.35 8.09
N GLY A 60 -14.20 16.94 8.00
CA GLY A 60 -13.52 17.60 9.13
C GLY A 60 -12.85 16.65 10.12
N THR A 61 -12.91 15.33 9.89
CA THR A 61 -12.24 14.33 10.73
C THR A 61 -10.98 13.82 10.04
N LEU A 62 -9.85 13.86 10.75
CA LEU A 62 -8.61 13.26 10.29
C LEU A 62 -8.58 11.76 10.62
N VAL A 63 -8.30 10.94 9.62
CA VAL A 63 -8.07 9.50 9.74
C VAL A 63 -6.63 9.22 9.32
N ALA A 64 -5.86 8.63 10.23
CA ALA A 64 -4.53 8.08 9.97
C ALA A 64 -4.61 6.55 9.84
N GLU A 65 -3.51 5.92 9.45
CA GLU A 65 -3.40 4.49 9.13
C GLU A 65 -4.15 4.10 7.85
N SER A 66 -3.40 3.67 6.83
CA SER A 66 -3.97 3.32 5.52
C SER A 66 -5.02 2.20 5.55
N ALA A 67 -4.87 1.22 6.45
CA ALA A 67 -5.88 0.17 6.60
C ALA A 67 -7.20 0.76 7.07
N ALA A 68 -7.17 1.60 8.12
CA ALA A 68 -8.34 2.31 8.63
C ALA A 68 -8.92 3.27 7.59
N ILE A 69 -8.08 4.02 6.86
CA ILE A 69 -8.53 4.89 5.76
C ILE A 69 -9.26 4.07 4.69
N THR A 70 -8.70 2.92 4.31
CA THR A 70 -9.29 2.02 3.30
C THR A 70 -10.64 1.50 3.78
N GLU A 71 -10.74 1.00 5.03
CA GLU A 71 -12.00 0.54 5.60
C GLU A 71 -13.05 1.64 5.68
N VAL A 72 -12.69 2.86 6.10
CA VAL A 72 -13.62 3.99 6.18
C VAL A 72 -14.16 4.35 4.80
N LEU A 73 -13.30 4.40 3.78
CA LEU A 73 -13.70 4.71 2.41
C LEU A 73 -14.58 3.59 1.82
N CYS A 74 -14.17 2.33 1.96
CA CYS A 74 -14.95 1.20 1.43
C CYS A 74 -16.30 1.06 2.13
N ASN A 75 -16.36 1.08 3.47
CA ASN A 75 -17.65 0.97 4.18
C ASN A 75 -18.65 2.07 3.79
N ARG A 76 -18.17 3.27 3.46
CA ARG A 76 -19.04 4.41 3.14
C ARG A 76 -19.42 4.53 1.66
N PHE A 77 -18.50 4.19 0.76
CA PHE A 77 -18.62 4.52 -0.66
C PHE A 77 -18.52 3.33 -1.61
N ALA A 78 -18.03 2.18 -1.14
CA ALA A 78 -17.84 0.98 -1.96
C ALA A 78 -17.89 -0.29 -1.08
N PRO A 79 -19.03 -0.56 -0.40
CA PRO A 79 -19.15 -1.69 0.52
C PRO A 79 -18.91 -3.05 -0.17
N GLU A 80 -19.09 -3.14 -1.48
CA GLU A 80 -18.78 -4.31 -2.30
C GLU A 80 -17.29 -4.70 -2.33
N LEU A 81 -16.38 -3.76 -2.00
CA LEU A 81 -14.95 -4.06 -1.86
C LEU A 81 -14.62 -4.83 -0.58
N ILE A 82 -15.58 -4.97 0.34
CA ILE A 82 -15.47 -5.73 1.58
C ILE A 82 -16.35 -6.98 1.45
N PRO A 83 -15.80 -8.20 1.64
CA PRO A 83 -16.62 -9.41 1.61
C PRO A 83 -17.72 -9.42 2.66
N ASN A 84 -18.75 -10.23 2.46
CA ASN A 84 -19.80 -10.43 3.45
C ASN A 84 -19.20 -10.84 4.81
N ARG A 85 -19.55 -10.11 5.87
CA ARG A 85 -19.00 -10.25 7.22
C ARG A 85 -19.17 -11.65 7.84
N ASP A 86 -20.18 -12.40 7.42
CA ASP A 86 -20.46 -13.76 7.92
C ASP A 86 -19.76 -14.85 7.08
N SER A 87 -18.95 -14.46 6.07
CA SER A 87 -18.26 -15.40 5.18
C SER A 87 -16.82 -15.68 5.62
N ALA A 88 -16.31 -16.85 5.24
CA ALA A 88 -14.89 -17.17 5.41
C ALA A 88 -13.96 -16.19 4.67
N ALA A 89 -14.42 -15.62 3.55
CA ALA A 89 -13.67 -14.60 2.81
C ALA A 89 -13.47 -13.32 3.62
N TYR A 90 -14.39 -12.98 4.53
CA TYR A 90 -14.21 -11.83 5.42
C TYR A 90 -13.11 -12.08 6.47
N LEU A 91 -12.95 -13.31 6.97
CA LEU A 91 -11.83 -13.64 7.86
C LEU A 91 -10.49 -13.45 7.14
N GLN A 92 -10.37 -13.98 5.92
CA GLN A 92 -9.18 -13.79 5.10
C GLN A 92 -8.95 -12.30 4.77
N HIS A 93 -10.01 -11.55 4.45
CA HIS A 93 -9.93 -10.10 4.26
C HIS A 93 -9.35 -9.40 5.48
N LEU A 94 -9.88 -9.66 6.67
CA LEU A 94 -9.40 -9.06 7.91
C LEU A 94 -7.92 -9.38 8.15
N GLU A 95 -7.54 -10.65 8.02
CA GLU A 95 -6.15 -11.09 8.15
C GLU A 95 -5.23 -10.35 7.18
N LEU A 96 -5.62 -10.23 5.91
CA LEU A 96 -4.81 -9.59 4.87
C LEU A 96 -4.72 -8.06 5.02
N MET A 97 -5.80 -7.40 5.47
CA MET A 97 -5.80 -5.98 5.81
C MET A 97 -4.76 -5.68 6.90
N HIS A 98 -4.69 -6.52 7.94
CA HIS A 98 -3.71 -6.38 9.01
C HIS A 98 -2.31 -6.84 8.61
N PHE A 99 -2.20 -7.94 7.86
CA PHE A 99 -0.92 -8.48 7.36
C PHE A 99 -0.18 -7.44 6.51
N ALA A 100 -0.89 -6.69 5.66
CA ALA A 100 -0.30 -5.69 4.79
C ALA A 100 0.56 -4.67 5.56
N GLU A 101 0.14 -4.22 6.75
CA GLU A 101 0.95 -3.29 7.57
C GLU A 101 1.76 -3.99 8.67
N GLY A 102 1.17 -4.95 9.37
CA GLY A 102 1.78 -5.56 10.56
C GLY A 102 2.89 -6.56 10.23
N SER A 103 2.77 -7.25 9.09
CA SER A 103 3.69 -8.32 8.72
C SER A 103 4.51 -7.94 7.49
N ALA A 104 3.87 -7.73 6.33
CA ALA A 104 4.56 -7.50 5.06
C ALA A 104 5.49 -6.29 5.08
N MET A 105 5.09 -5.19 5.73
CA MET A 105 5.91 -3.99 5.78
C MET A 105 7.12 -4.10 6.72
N THR A 106 7.11 -5.01 7.70
CA THR A 106 8.21 -5.16 8.68
C THR A 106 9.55 -5.49 8.02
N PRO A 107 9.71 -6.59 7.26
CA PRO A 107 10.97 -6.88 6.58
C PRO A 107 11.32 -5.85 5.50
N ILE A 108 10.32 -5.22 4.86
CA ILE A 108 10.53 -4.13 3.90
C ILE A 108 11.20 -2.92 4.56
N LEU A 109 10.70 -2.51 5.74
CA LEU A 109 11.27 -1.39 6.48
C LEU A 109 12.66 -1.72 7.04
N LEU A 110 12.85 -2.93 7.57
CA LEU A 110 14.18 -3.39 8.01
C LEU A 110 15.17 -3.34 6.86
N ASN A 111 14.80 -3.86 5.67
CA ASN A 111 15.65 -3.79 4.49
C ASN A 111 15.98 -2.35 4.11
N LEU A 112 14.98 -1.46 4.09
CA LEU A 112 15.17 -0.06 3.74
C LEU A 112 16.16 0.65 4.69
N TYR A 113 16.07 0.42 5.99
CA TYR A 113 16.94 1.08 6.96
C TYR A 113 18.33 0.45 7.03
N VAL A 114 18.43 -0.88 7.03
CA VAL A 114 19.70 -1.59 7.10
C VAL A 114 20.53 -1.34 5.84
N SER A 115 19.91 -1.28 4.65
CA SER A 115 20.62 -0.98 3.40
C SER A 115 21.28 0.41 3.39
N ARG A 116 20.81 1.36 4.23
CA ARG A 116 21.44 2.69 4.35
C ARG A 116 22.73 2.67 5.18
N LEU A 117 22.99 1.59 5.90
CA LEU A 117 24.18 1.44 6.74
C LEU A 117 25.40 0.93 5.95
N GLY A 118 25.24 0.55 4.67
CA GLY A 118 26.30 -0.06 3.88
C GLY A 118 26.81 -1.34 4.53
N GLU A 119 28.14 -1.51 4.59
CA GLU A 119 28.78 -2.70 5.16
C GLU A 119 28.40 -2.96 6.63
N ALA A 120 28.05 -1.92 7.40
CA ALA A 120 27.60 -2.11 8.79
C ALA A 120 26.28 -2.89 8.90
N GLY A 121 25.50 -2.97 7.81
CA GLY A 121 24.27 -3.76 7.73
C GLY A 121 24.47 -5.24 7.35
N ALA A 122 25.67 -5.62 6.89
CA ALA A 122 25.98 -6.95 6.34
C ALA A 122 25.47 -8.14 7.19
N PRO A 123 25.60 -8.14 8.53
CA PRO A 123 25.17 -9.28 9.35
C PRO A 123 23.65 -9.52 9.34
N LEU A 124 22.83 -8.51 9.05
CA LEU A 124 21.37 -8.63 9.06
C LEU A 124 20.77 -8.94 7.69
N HIS A 125 21.50 -8.67 6.60
CA HIS A 125 20.99 -8.86 5.24
C HIS A 125 20.49 -10.28 4.93
N PRO A 126 21.16 -11.37 5.34
CA PRO A 126 20.64 -12.73 5.08
C PRO A 126 19.26 -12.94 5.69
N ARG A 127 19.10 -12.63 6.98
CA ARG A 127 17.82 -12.80 7.70
C ARG A 127 16.71 -11.94 7.11
N ILE A 128 17.02 -10.70 6.73
CA ILE A 128 16.05 -9.78 6.11
C ILE A 128 15.62 -10.32 4.74
N THR A 129 16.57 -10.83 3.95
CA THR A 129 16.31 -11.40 2.63
C THR A 129 15.42 -12.64 2.74
N ASP A 130 15.69 -13.53 3.70
CA ASP A 130 14.86 -14.70 3.98
C ASP A 130 13.43 -14.29 4.36
N GLU A 131 13.26 -13.28 5.21
CA GLU A 131 11.93 -12.79 5.58
C GLU A 131 11.19 -12.10 4.43
N LEU A 132 11.88 -11.31 3.61
CA LEU A 132 11.29 -10.77 2.39
C LEU A 132 10.80 -11.90 1.48
N HIS A 133 11.62 -12.92 1.27
CA HIS A 133 11.24 -14.08 0.46
C HIS A 133 10.07 -14.84 1.06
N ASN A 134 10.05 -15.07 2.37
CA ASN A 134 8.96 -15.73 3.08
C ASN A 134 7.64 -14.97 2.88
N HIS A 135 7.63 -13.65 3.09
CA HIS A 135 6.43 -12.83 2.98
C HIS A 135 5.94 -12.70 1.53
N PHE A 136 6.85 -12.52 0.57
CA PHE A 136 6.47 -12.42 -0.84
C PHE A 136 6.02 -13.76 -1.42
N SER A 137 6.64 -14.87 -1.04
CA SER A 137 6.17 -16.21 -1.40
C SER A 137 4.78 -16.49 -0.81
N TYR A 138 4.54 -16.08 0.43
CA TYR A 138 3.21 -16.18 1.02
C TYR A 138 2.19 -15.37 0.23
N MET A 139 2.48 -14.10 -0.09
CA MET A 139 1.61 -13.28 -0.93
C MET A 139 1.36 -13.91 -2.30
N ASP A 140 2.40 -14.41 -2.98
CA ASP A 140 2.29 -15.09 -4.26
C ASP A 140 1.34 -16.30 -4.19
N SER A 141 1.45 -17.10 -3.13
CA SER A 141 0.59 -18.27 -2.91
C SER A 141 -0.88 -17.95 -2.65
N LEU A 142 -1.20 -16.71 -2.24
CA LEU A 142 -2.56 -16.27 -1.93
C LEU A 142 -3.30 -15.70 -3.15
N VAL A 143 -2.58 -15.35 -4.23
CA VAL A 143 -3.21 -14.81 -5.44
C VAL A 143 -4.10 -15.89 -6.06
N ARG A 144 -5.40 -15.62 -6.13
CA ARG A 144 -6.40 -16.54 -6.68
C ARG A 144 -6.27 -16.60 -8.21
N PRO A 145 -6.88 -17.59 -8.88
CA PRO A 145 -6.91 -17.66 -10.35
C PRO A 145 -7.51 -16.42 -11.03
N SER A 146 -8.35 -15.66 -10.32
CA SER A 146 -8.90 -14.37 -10.76
C SER A 146 -7.89 -13.22 -10.75
N GLY A 147 -6.70 -13.42 -10.18
CA GLY A 147 -5.68 -12.39 -10.00
C GLY A 147 -5.84 -11.56 -8.74
N HIS A 148 -6.85 -11.84 -7.90
CA HIS A 148 -7.16 -11.11 -6.67
C HIS A 148 -6.86 -11.93 -5.41
N PHE A 149 -6.73 -11.28 -4.25
CA PHE A 149 -6.36 -11.98 -3.01
C PHE A 149 -7.52 -12.65 -2.26
N VAL A 150 -8.72 -12.07 -2.31
CA VAL A 150 -9.85 -12.51 -1.46
C VAL A 150 -11.09 -12.83 -2.27
N GLN A 151 -11.58 -11.85 -3.02
CA GLN A 151 -12.72 -11.99 -3.92
C GLN A 151 -12.22 -12.34 -5.33
N ASP A 152 -13.10 -12.67 -6.26
CA ASP A 152 -12.76 -12.78 -7.69
C ASP A 152 -12.88 -11.44 -8.44
N SER A 153 -12.93 -10.35 -7.66
CA SER A 153 -12.98 -8.97 -8.09
C SER A 153 -12.14 -8.11 -7.13
N LEU A 154 -11.89 -6.85 -7.51
CA LEU A 154 -11.19 -5.90 -6.67
C LEU A 154 -11.80 -5.84 -5.26
N SER A 155 -10.94 -5.82 -4.26
CA SER A 155 -11.30 -5.74 -2.84
C SER A 155 -10.36 -4.79 -2.10
N ALA A 156 -10.75 -4.40 -0.90
CA ALA A 156 -9.91 -3.58 -0.03
C ALA A 156 -8.57 -4.27 0.33
N ALA A 157 -8.51 -5.61 0.35
CA ALA A 157 -7.27 -6.35 0.55
C ALA A 157 -6.29 -6.13 -0.62
N ASP A 158 -6.78 -6.12 -1.87
CA ASP A 158 -5.96 -5.83 -3.05
C ASP A 158 -5.37 -4.41 -3.00
N ILE A 159 -6.18 -3.42 -2.60
CA ILE A 159 -5.72 -2.05 -2.37
C ILE A 159 -4.56 -2.03 -1.36
N MET A 160 -4.72 -2.72 -0.23
CA MET A 160 -3.70 -2.73 0.82
C MET A 160 -2.42 -3.45 0.40
N LEU A 161 -2.54 -4.57 -0.30
CA LEU A 161 -1.43 -5.43 -0.72
C LEU A 161 -0.73 -4.95 -2.00
N SER A 162 -1.32 -4.01 -2.75
CA SER A 162 -0.67 -3.39 -3.92
C SER A 162 0.74 -2.87 -3.62
N PHE A 163 0.90 -2.12 -2.53
CA PHE A 163 2.18 -1.51 -2.20
C PHE A 163 3.29 -2.55 -1.92
N PRO A 164 3.13 -3.52 -0.99
CA PRO A 164 4.14 -4.55 -0.80
C PRO A 164 4.35 -5.44 -2.05
N ALA A 165 3.31 -5.70 -2.85
CA ALA A 165 3.45 -6.46 -4.09
C ALA A 165 4.35 -5.72 -5.11
N GLU A 166 4.15 -4.42 -5.28
CA GLU A 166 5.00 -3.59 -6.14
C GLU A 166 6.44 -3.50 -5.63
N ILE A 167 6.65 -3.50 -4.30
CA ILE A 167 7.99 -3.55 -3.73
C ILE A 167 8.69 -4.86 -4.11
N ALA A 168 7.98 -5.99 -4.10
CA ALA A 168 8.53 -7.28 -4.53
C ALA A 168 9.02 -7.23 -5.99
N MET A 169 8.34 -6.47 -6.85
CA MET A 169 8.70 -6.31 -8.27
C MET A 169 9.87 -5.35 -8.53
N ARG A 170 10.29 -4.56 -7.53
CA ARG A 170 11.46 -3.66 -7.70
C ARG A 170 12.80 -4.40 -7.68
N GLY A 171 12.82 -5.64 -7.21
CA GLY A 171 14.00 -6.51 -7.30
C GLY A 171 14.15 -7.08 -8.71
N GLY A 172 15.40 -7.26 -9.17
CA GLY A 172 15.68 -7.70 -10.54
C GLY A 172 15.14 -9.09 -10.92
N ASP A 173 14.79 -9.92 -9.95
CA ASP A 173 14.26 -11.28 -10.15
C ASP A 173 12.86 -11.50 -9.55
N GLY A 174 12.18 -10.43 -9.12
CA GLY A 174 10.86 -10.52 -8.46
C GLY A 174 9.81 -11.23 -9.29
N ALA A 175 9.69 -10.88 -10.58
CA ALA A 175 8.70 -11.49 -11.47
C ALA A 175 8.95 -12.99 -11.73
N ALA A 176 10.22 -13.41 -11.75
CA ALA A 176 10.57 -14.82 -11.90
C ALA A 176 10.32 -15.63 -10.61
N LYS A 177 10.52 -15.01 -9.44
CA LYS A 177 10.32 -15.66 -8.13
C LYS A 177 8.86 -15.73 -7.69
N TYR A 178 8.07 -14.72 -8.05
CA TYR A 178 6.69 -14.54 -7.58
C TYR A 178 5.76 -14.25 -8.77
N PRO A 179 5.53 -15.23 -9.66
CA PRO A 179 4.82 -15.02 -10.92
C PRO A 179 3.34 -14.65 -10.75
N ALA A 180 2.65 -15.18 -9.75
CA ALA A 180 1.25 -14.84 -9.51
C ALA A 180 1.13 -13.42 -8.95
N LEU A 181 2.05 -13.04 -8.06
CA LEU A 181 2.15 -11.68 -7.53
C LEU A 181 2.54 -10.67 -8.61
N ALA A 182 3.42 -11.05 -9.55
CA ALA A 182 3.75 -10.25 -10.71
C ALA A 182 2.51 -10.00 -11.60
N GLY A 183 1.74 -11.06 -11.88
CA GLY A 183 0.48 -10.94 -12.61
C GLY A 183 -0.53 -10.03 -11.92
N PHE A 184 -0.61 -10.08 -10.58
CA PHE A 184 -1.41 -9.13 -9.81
C PHE A 184 -0.94 -7.68 -10.00
N VAL A 185 0.37 -7.41 -9.92
CA VAL A 185 0.94 -6.07 -10.13
C VAL A 185 0.65 -5.54 -11.54
N GLU A 186 0.85 -6.37 -12.55
CA GLU A 186 0.52 -6.02 -13.95
C GLU A 186 -0.97 -5.70 -14.10
N MET A 187 -1.84 -6.54 -13.52
CA MET A 187 -3.28 -6.35 -13.57
C MET A 187 -3.70 -5.02 -12.94
N ILE A 188 -3.21 -4.67 -11.74
CA ILE A 188 -3.61 -3.42 -11.08
C ILE A 188 -3.06 -2.19 -11.80
N GLN A 189 -1.84 -2.25 -12.33
CA GLN A 189 -1.21 -1.13 -13.03
C GLN A 189 -1.86 -0.86 -14.40
N ALA A 190 -2.45 -1.89 -15.02
CA ALA A 190 -3.23 -1.75 -16.25
C ALA A 190 -4.59 -1.05 -16.04
N ARG A 191 -5.03 -0.83 -14.80
CA ARG A 191 -6.35 -0.23 -14.52
C ARG A 191 -6.32 1.28 -14.78
N PRO A 192 -7.33 1.85 -15.46
CA PRO A 192 -7.38 3.29 -15.72
C PRO A 192 -7.34 4.15 -14.44
N ALA A 193 -7.95 3.68 -13.35
CA ALA A 193 -7.93 4.38 -12.06
C ALA A 193 -6.52 4.43 -11.45
N TYR A 194 -5.71 3.38 -11.63
CA TYR A 194 -4.32 3.36 -11.18
C TYR A 194 -3.48 4.40 -11.93
N ALA A 195 -3.68 4.50 -13.25
CA ALA A 195 -3.03 5.53 -14.07
C ALA A 195 -3.40 6.94 -13.61
N ARG A 196 -4.70 7.23 -13.42
CA ARG A 196 -5.16 8.53 -12.87
C ARG A 196 -4.55 8.82 -11.51
N ALA A 197 -4.52 7.83 -10.61
CA ALA A 197 -3.92 8.00 -9.29
C ALA A 197 -2.41 8.30 -9.36
N THR A 198 -1.70 7.68 -10.30
CA THR A 198 -0.28 7.94 -10.56
C THR A 198 -0.07 9.37 -11.05
N GLU A 199 -0.87 9.81 -12.01
CA GLU A 199 -0.84 11.18 -12.52
C GLU A 199 -1.16 12.19 -11.42
N ARG A 200 -2.20 11.95 -10.60
CA ARG A 200 -2.58 12.83 -9.48
C ARG A 200 -1.50 12.88 -8.39
N GLY A 201 -0.81 11.77 -8.13
CA GLY A 201 0.33 11.72 -7.21
C GLY A 201 1.57 12.44 -7.75
N ALA A 202 1.79 12.40 -9.07
CA ALA A 202 2.91 13.05 -9.74
C ALA A 202 2.70 14.56 -9.95
N MET A 203 1.51 14.99 -10.39
CA MET A 203 1.19 16.40 -10.69
C MET A 203 1.32 17.33 -9.49
N ASN A 204 1.17 16.78 -8.29
CA ASN A 204 1.25 17.54 -7.04
C ASN A 204 2.62 17.35 -6.34
N GLY A 205 3.47 16.44 -6.83
CA GLY A 205 4.73 16.01 -6.20
C GLY A 205 6.00 16.62 -6.78
#